data_AF-A0A942HY37-F1
#
_entry.id   AF-A0A942HY37-F1
#
_cell.length_a   1.000
_cell.length_b   1.000
_cell.length_c   1.000
_cell.angle_alpha   90.00
_cell.angle_beta   90.00
_cell.angle_gamma   90.00
#
_symmetry.space_group_name_H-M   'P 1'
#
loop_
_entity.id
_entity.type
_entity.pdbx_description
1 polymer ?
#
loop_
_entity_poly.entity_id
_entity_poly.type
_entity_poly.pdbx_seq_one_letter_code
_entity_poly.pdbx_strand_id
1 'polypeptide(L)'
;MSNPHKYAFFEGNFVPLENAKVSIMNHSFMYGTAVFEGIRGYWNEAHGEMYLFRLKEHFLRMKDSMKIMHLDDIKYSVDELCKISVELLKKNEPKTDTYLRPAAYKTGQRVGPSLEDNP
;
A
#
# COMPACT_ATOMS: atom_id res chain seq x y z
N MET A 1 -12.09 -15.30 -11.34
CA MET A 1 -10.76 -15.68 -10.82
C MET A 1 -10.74 -15.33 -9.33
N SER A 2 -10.74 -16.33 -8.45
CA SER A 2 -10.60 -16.09 -7.01
C SER A 2 -9.23 -15.48 -6.75
N ASN A 3 -9.17 -14.34 -6.07
CA ASN A 3 -7.90 -13.77 -5.65
C ASN A 3 -7.30 -14.74 -4.60
N PRO A 4 -6.10 -15.30 -4.80
CA PRO A 4 -5.50 -16.22 -3.84
C PRO A 4 -5.20 -15.54 -2.50
N HIS A 5 -5.12 -14.21 -2.47
CA HIS A 5 -4.82 -13.43 -1.29
C HIS A 5 -6.11 -13.03 -0.55
N LYS A 6 -6.15 -13.34 0.75
CA LYS A 6 -7.31 -13.18 1.63
C LYS A 6 -7.28 -11.88 2.42
N TYR A 7 -6.10 -11.30 2.67
CA TYR A 7 -5.94 -10.14 3.53
C TYR A 7 -5.24 -8.99 2.83
N ALA A 8 -5.60 -7.77 3.20
CA ALA A 8 -4.92 -6.52 2.87
C ALA A 8 -4.58 -5.76 4.15
N PHE A 9 -3.56 -4.90 4.11
CA PHE A 9 -3.36 -3.87 5.13
C PHE A 9 -4.02 -2.58 4.64
N PHE A 10 -5.04 -2.12 5.35
CA PHE A 10 -5.87 -0.99 4.95
C PHE A 10 -6.24 -0.15 6.18
N GLU A 11 -6.05 1.17 6.09
CA GLU A 11 -6.38 2.14 7.15
C GLU A 11 -5.89 1.71 8.55
N GLY A 12 -4.65 1.22 8.61
CA GLY A 12 -3.99 0.83 9.86
C GLY A 12 -4.27 -0.59 10.36
N ASN A 13 -5.09 -1.37 9.64
CA ASN A 13 -5.50 -2.70 10.08
C ASN A 13 -5.30 -3.76 9.00
N PHE A 14 -5.06 -5.01 9.42
CA PHE A 14 -5.14 -6.16 8.53
C PHE A 14 -6.62 -6.58 8.40
N VAL A 15 -7.17 -6.45 7.21
CA VAL A 15 -8.59 -6.72 6.93
C VAL A 15 -8.73 -7.77 5.85
N PRO A 16 -9.84 -8.54 5.79
CA PRO A 16 -10.19 -9.31 4.61
C PRO A 16 -10.16 -8.40 3.37
N LEU A 17 -9.62 -8.90 2.26
CA LEU A 17 -9.40 -8.11 1.05
C LEU A 17 -10.70 -7.44 0.56
N GLU A 18 -11.81 -8.15 0.65
CA GLU A 18 -13.15 -7.63 0.30
C GLU A 18 -13.58 -6.41 1.12
N ASN A 19 -12.99 -6.17 2.29
CA ASN A 19 -13.30 -5.04 3.17
C ASN A 19 -12.40 -3.83 2.92
N ALA A 20 -11.30 -3.97 2.17
CA ALA A 20 -10.44 -2.87 1.77
C ALA A 20 -11.10 -2.09 0.61
N LYS A 21 -12.08 -1.25 0.95
CA LYS A 21 -12.91 -0.50 -0.02
C LYS A 21 -12.64 0.99 0.05
N VAL A 22 -12.63 1.64 -1.11
CA VAL A 22 -12.63 3.11 -1.24
C VAL A 22 -13.92 3.57 -1.92
N SER A 23 -14.40 4.76 -1.57
CA SER A 23 -15.54 5.38 -2.24
C SER A 23 -15.19 5.77 -3.68
N ILE A 24 -16.16 5.69 -4.59
CA ILE A 24 -16.03 6.22 -5.96
C ILE A 24 -15.81 7.74 -6.00
N MET A 25 -16.23 8.46 -4.95
CA MET A 25 -15.99 9.90 -4.80
C MET A 25 -14.64 10.23 -4.15
N ASN A 26 -13.80 9.22 -3.92
CA ASN A 26 -12.49 9.45 -3.31
C ASN A 26 -11.64 10.35 -4.22
N HIS A 27 -11.07 11.41 -3.64
CA HIS A 27 -10.19 12.35 -4.32
C HIS A 27 -9.09 11.65 -5.15
N SER A 28 -8.50 10.58 -4.64
CA SER A 28 -7.46 9.85 -5.38
C SER A 28 -7.97 9.16 -6.63
N PHE A 29 -9.21 8.68 -6.61
CA PHE A 29 -9.85 8.07 -7.76
C PHE A 29 -10.24 9.13 -8.79
N MET A 30 -10.76 10.27 -8.33
CA MET A 30 -11.22 11.36 -9.21
C MET A 30 -10.08 12.20 -9.80
N TYR A 31 -9.00 12.43 -9.04
CA TYR A 31 -7.94 13.39 -9.40
C TYR A 31 -6.55 12.76 -9.47
N GLY A 32 -6.43 11.44 -9.29
CA GLY A 32 -5.14 10.74 -9.41
C GLY A 32 -4.14 11.03 -8.30
N THR A 33 -4.56 11.61 -7.17
CA THR A 33 -3.68 11.96 -6.04
C THR A 33 -3.34 10.75 -5.19
N ALA A 34 -2.55 9.85 -5.77
CA ALA A 34 -2.03 8.66 -5.12
C ALA A 34 -0.61 8.37 -5.61
N VAL A 35 0.15 7.68 -4.75
CA VAL A 35 1.44 7.10 -5.08
C VAL A 35 1.39 5.62 -4.74
N PHE A 36 2.14 4.82 -5.49
CA PHE A 36 2.22 3.39 -5.25
C PHE A 36 3.63 2.90 -5.49
N GLU A 37 3.90 1.72 -4.97
CA GLU A 37 5.14 1.00 -5.19
C GLU A 37 4.88 -0.39 -5.76
N GLY A 38 5.94 -0.97 -6.30
CA GLY A 38 5.86 -2.24 -6.99
C GLY A 38 6.97 -3.17 -6.56
N ILE A 39 6.70 -4.04 -5.59
CA ILE A 39 7.74 -4.82 -4.91
C ILE A 39 7.57 -6.29 -5.25
N ARG A 40 8.63 -6.92 -5.76
CA ARG A 40 8.63 -8.35 -6.08
C ARG A 40 9.07 -9.19 -4.88
N GLY A 41 8.30 -10.23 -4.61
CA GLY A 41 8.65 -11.33 -3.72
C GLY A 41 8.88 -12.59 -4.55
N TYR A 42 9.95 -13.31 -4.24
CA TYR A 42 10.32 -14.55 -4.91
C TYR A 42 10.15 -15.72 -3.95
N TRP A 43 9.38 -16.73 -4.37
CA TRP A 43 9.20 -17.94 -3.58
C TRP A 43 10.35 -18.90 -3.82
N ASN A 44 11.02 -19.30 -2.74
CA ASN A 44 12.03 -20.35 -2.80
C ASN A 44 11.42 -21.64 -2.22
N GLU A 45 11.12 -22.59 -3.11
CA GLU A 45 10.52 -23.87 -2.73
C GLU A 45 11.45 -24.73 -1.86
N ALA A 46 12.76 -24.70 -2.12
CA ALA A 46 13.73 -25.48 -1.35
C ALA A 46 13.87 -25.01 0.10
N HIS A 47 13.72 -23.69 0.34
CA HIS A 47 13.77 -23.12 1.68
C HIS A 47 12.40 -23.03 2.34
N GLY A 48 11.32 -23.10 1.56
CA GLY A 48 9.97 -22.83 2.05
C GLY A 48 9.78 -21.37 2.49
N GLU A 49 10.51 -20.43 1.86
CA GLU A 49 10.55 -19.03 2.27
C GLU A 49 10.28 -18.06 1.12
N MET A 50 9.70 -16.91 1.47
CA MET A 50 9.44 -15.79 0.58
C MET A 50 10.49 -14.69 0.78
N TYR A 51 11.21 -14.33 -0.29
CA TYR A 51 12.23 -13.27 -0.25
C TYR A 51 11.74 -12.01 -0.96
N LEU A 52 11.65 -10.90 -0.23
CA LEU A 52 11.31 -9.59 -0.79
C LEU A 52 12.57 -8.87 -1.28
N PHE A 53 12.59 -8.49 -2.56
CA PHE A 53 13.75 -7.83 -3.15
C PHE A 53 13.76 -6.33 -2.83
N ARG A 54 14.83 -5.86 -2.18
CA ARG A 54 15.10 -4.42 -1.90
C ARG A 54 13.95 -3.66 -1.24
N LEU A 55 13.27 -4.33 -0.28
CA LEU A 55 12.06 -3.82 0.37
C LEU A 55 12.23 -2.40 0.95
N LYS A 56 13.35 -2.16 1.63
CA LYS A 56 13.65 -0.88 2.27
C LYS A 56 13.78 0.25 1.24
N GLU A 57 14.47 0.01 0.13
CA GLU A 57 14.67 1.00 -0.92
C GLU A 57 13.39 1.34 -1.66
N HIS A 58 12.50 0.36 -1.85
CA HIS A 58 11.16 0.64 -2.38
C HIS A 58 10.39 1.61 -1.46
N PHE A 59 10.42 1.41 -0.15
CA PHE A 59 9.73 2.31 0.78
C PHE A 59 10.39 3.68 0.94
N LEU A 60 11.72 3.77 0.80
CA LEU A 60 12.40 5.07 0.68
C LEU A 60 11.91 5.84 -0.55
N ARG A 61 11.85 5.18 -1.72
CA ARG A 61 11.33 5.80 -2.95
C ARG A 61 9.85 6.18 -2.83
N MET A 62 9.05 5.37 -2.13
CA MET A 62 7.66 5.69 -1.83
C MET A 62 7.55 6.98 -1.01
N LYS A 63 8.37 7.12 0.04
CA LYS A 63 8.42 8.34 0.86
C LYS A 63 8.81 9.57 0.04
N ASP A 64 9.78 9.46 -0.84
CA ASP A 64 10.15 10.56 -1.75
C ASP A 64 8.99 10.94 -2.67
N SER A 65 8.29 9.94 -3.23
CA SER A 65 7.10 10.18 -4.07
C SER A 65 5.95 10.83 -3.28
N MET A 66 5.73 10.41 -2.03
CA MET A 66 4.74 11.01 -1.15
C MET A 66 5.04 12.49 -0.88
N LYS A 67 6.31 12.83 -0.67
CA LYS A 67 6.75 14.21 -0.45
C LYS A 67 6.50 15.10 -1.66
N ILE A 68 6.75 14.59 -2.87
CA ILE A 68 6.45 15.31 -4.13
C ILE A 68 4.95 15.58 -4.26
N MET A 69 4.12 14.64 -3.81
CA MET A 69 2.66 14.73 -3.89
C MET A 69 2.01 15.40 -2.67
N HIS A 70 2.79 15.93 -1.74
CA HIS A 70 2.30 16.51 -0.48
C HIS A 70 1.38 15.55 0.31
N LEU A 71 1.81 14.28 0.43
CA LEU A 71 1.16 13.22 1.20
C LEU A 71 1.91 12.93 2.51
N ASP A 72 2.40 13.97 3.17
CA ASP A 72 3.38 13.87 4.26
C ASP A 72 2.79 13.37 5.60
N ASP A 73 1.45 13.37 5.73
CA ASP A 73 0.74 13.03 6.98
C ASP A 73 0.77 11.53 7.34
N ILE A 74 1.31 10.67 6.46
CA ILE A 74 1.36 9.22 6.71
C ILE A 74 2.46 8.91 7.72
N LYS A 75 2.02 8.52 8.93
CA LYS A 75 2.83 8.37 10.14
C LYS A 75 3.72 7.12 10.21
N TYR A 76 3.69 6.24 9.20
CA TYR A 76 4.56 5.05 9.21
C TYR A 76 5.97 5.40 8.75
N SER A 77 6.96 5.00 9.54
CA SER A 77 8.36 4.95 9.15
C SER A 77 8.60 3.88 8.08
N VAL A 78 9.72 3.98 7.37
CA VAL A 78 10.14 2.96 6.38
C VAL A 78 10.25 1.58 7.02
N ASP A 79 10.80 1.50 8.23
CA ASP A 79 10.97 0.21 8.92
C ASP A 79 9.63 -0.38 9.37
N GLU A 80 8.64 0.45 9.74
CA GLU A 80 7.27 -0.01 10.01
C GLU A 80 6.58 -0.54 8.75
N LEU A 81 6.73 0.16 7.62
CA LEU A 81 6.19 -0.29 6.33
C LEU A 81 6.79 -1.64 5.90
N CYS A 82 8.10 -1.82 6.11
CA CYS A 82 8.77 -3.12 5.91
C CYS A 82 8.14 -4.21 6.78
N LYS A 83 7.97 -3.96 8.08
CA LYS A 83 7.36 -4.93 9.02
C LYS A 83 5.93 -5.28 8.63
N ILE A 84 5.09 -4.28 8.33
CA ILE A 84 3.70 -4.47 7.90
C ILE A 84 3.65 -5.36 6.65
N SER A 85 4.55 -5.12 5.69
CA SER A 85 4.63 -5.89 4.44
C SER A 85 4.96 -7.35 4.68
N VAL A 86 5.94 -7.63 5.55
CA VAL A 86 6.32 -9.00 5.92
C VAL A 86 5.16 -9.70 6.64
N GLU A 87 4.50 -9.03 7.59
CA GLU A 87 3.35 -9.59 8.29
C GLU A 87 2.15 -9.83 7.37
N LEU A 88 1.94 -8.97 6.36
CA LEU A 88 0.90 -9.17 5.35
C LEU A 88 1.15 -10.44 4.52
N LEU A 89 2.39 -10.67 4.11
CA LEU A 89 2.76 -11.88 3.36
C LEU A 89 2.62 -13.12 4.21
N LYS A 90 3.05 -13.08 5.49
CA LYS A 90 2.85 -14.19 6.42
C LYS A 90 1.37 -14.55 6.58
N LYS A 91 0.47 -13.57 6.66
CA LYS A 91 -0.99 -13.81 6.74
C LYS A 91 -1.59 -14.42 5.47
N ASN A 92 -1.00 -14.13 4.32
CA ASN A 92 -1.50 -14.61 3.03
C ASN A 92 -0.84 -15.92 2.57
N GLU A 93 0.29 -16.30 3.17
CA GLU A 93 1.05 -17.54 2.91
C GLU A 93 1.21 -17.89 1.42
N PRO A 94 1.66 -16.95 0.56
CA PRO A 94 1.85 -17.26 -0.84
C PRO A 94 2.97 -18.28 -1.03
N LYS A 95 2.74 -19.27 -1.90
CA LYS A 95 3.70 -20.32 -2.25
C LYS A 95 4.21 -20.20 -3.69
N THR A 96 4.12 -19.00 -4.24
CA THR A 96 4.56 -18.64 -5.58
C THR A 96 5.12 -17.22 -5.54
N ASP A 97 5.88 -16.86 -6.58
CA ASP A 97 6.28 -15.47 -6.80
C ASP A 97 5.08 -14.54 -6.65
N THR A 98 5.31 -13.45 -5.92
CA THR A 98 4.26 -12.55 -5.44
C THR A 98 4.64 -11.11 -5.73
N TYR A 99 3.62 -10.28 -5.93
CA TYR A 99 3.78 -8.86 -6.13
C TYR A 99 3.07 -8.09 -5.03
N LEU A 100 3.81 -7.31 -4.25
CA LEU A 100 3.27 -6.43 -3.24
C LEU A 100 3.07 -5.02 -3.84
N ARG A 101 1.86 -4.49 -3.68
CA ARG A 101 1.42 -3.19 -4.20
C ARG A 101 1.02 -2.26 -3.04
N PRO A 102 1.97 -1.71 -2.27
CA PRO A 102 1.63 -0.68 -1.30
C PRO A 102 1.23 0.60 -2.03
N ALA A 103 0.21 1.27 -1.51
CA ALA A 103 -0.30 2.52 -2.06
C ALA A 103 -0.62 3.49 -0.93
N ALA A 104 -0.38 4.76 -1.20
CA ALA A 104 -0.73 5.89 -0.36
C ALA A 104 -1.54 6.87 -1.20
N TYR A 105 -2.63 7.40 -0.64
CA TYR A 105 -3.54 8.25 -1.38
C TYR A 105 -4.17 9.29 -0.48
N LYS A 106 -4.52 10.44 -1.05
CA LYS A 106 -5.25 11.48 -0.31
C LYS A 106 -6.69 11.04 -0.09
N THR A 107 -7.11 11.00 1.17
CA THR A 107 -8.50 10.78 1.54
C THR A 107 -9.24 12.11 1.46
N GLY A 108 -10.37 12.13 0.77
CA GLY A 108 -11.21 13.30 0.65
C GLY A 108 -12.51 12.93 -0.04
N GLN A 109 -13.64 13.26 0.59
CA GLN A 109 -14.97 13.10 0.01
C GLN A 109 -15.48 14.41 -0.62
N ARG A 110 -14.71 15.50 -0.51
CA ARG A 110 -15.01 16.78 -1.13
C ARG A 110 -14.33 16.85 -2.49
N VAL A 111 -15.15 16.80 -3.53
CA VAL A 111 -14.76 16.97 -4.94
C VAL A 111 -15.27 18.35 -5.35
N GLY A 112 -14.41 19.37 -5.42
CA GLY A 112 -14.82 20.69 -5.91
C GLY A 112 -13.73 21.77 -5.89
N PRO A 113 -13.79 22.77 -6.78
CA PRO A 113 -12.92 23.96 -6.78
C PRO A 113 -13.43 24.97 -5.74
N SER A 114 -13.30 24.64 -4.45
CA SER A 114 -13.67 25.57 -3.38
C SER A 114 -12.46 26.42 -3.01
N LEU A 115 -12.62 27.75 -3.11
CA LEU A 115 -11.64 28.78 -2.72
C LEU A 115 -11.62 29.05 -1.21
N GLU A 116 -12.33 28.26 -0.41
CA GLU A 116 -12.28 28.40 1.04
C GLU A 116 -11.17 27.50 1.58
N ASP A 117 -10.07 28.16 1.94
CA ASP A 117 -8.93 27.64 2.68
C ASP A 117 -9.39 26.67 3.78
N ASN A 118 -8.74 25.51 3.86
CA ASN A 118 -8.91 24.59 4.98
C ASN A 118 -7.52 24.36 5.61
N PRO A 119 -7.35 24.62 6.92
CA PRO A 119 -6.08 24.56 7.65
C PRO A 119 -5.44 23.16 7.65
#